data_AF-A0A328ABY4-F1
#
_entry.id   AF-A0A328ABY4-F1
#
_cell.length_a   1.000
_cell.length_b   1.000
_cell.length_c   1.000
_cell.angle_alpha   90.00
_cell.angle_beta   90.00
_cell.angle_gamma   90.00
#
_symmetry.space_group_name_H-M   'P 1'
#
loop_
_entity.id
_entity.type
_entity.pdbx_description
1 polymer ?
#
loop_
_entity_poly.entity_id
_entity_poly.type
_entity_poly.pdbx_seq_one_letter_code
_entity_poly.pdbx_strand_id
1 'polypeptide(L)' 'MSRDANAICDRCGFQRKHHQLRKEWDGLMVCAECYDPRPVHLDPPRIYPEGMPVRDARPEPAPVFVGDNDLQPEDL' A
#
# COMPACT_ATOMS: atom_id res chain seq x y z
N MET A 1 6.53 26.30 -25.49
CA MET A 1 6.30 26.31 -24.03
C MET A 1 7.61 26.71 -23.38
N SER A 2 7.68 27.92 -22.82
CA SER A 2 8.92 28.55 -22.33
C SER A 2 9.54 27.72 -21.21
N ARG A 3 10.65 27.03 -21.49
CA ARG A 3 11.42 26.21 -20.53
C ARG A 3 12.07 27.05 -19.43
N ASP A 4 11.99 28.38 -19.52
CA ASP A 4 12.77 29.32 -18.72
C ASP A 4 11.94 30.16 -17.75
N ALA A 5 10.64 29.85 -17.61
CA ALA A 5 9.79 30.48 -16.62
C ALA A 5 10.38 30.32 -15.22
N ASN A 6 10.36 31.40 -14.44
CA ASN A 6 10.79 31.36 -13.05
C ASN A 6 9.60 30.92 -12.18
N ALA A 7 9.88 30.12 -11.16
CA ALA A 7 8.92 29.67 -10.17
C ALA A 7 9.57 29.66 -8.79
N ILE A 8 8.75 29.72 -7.75
CA ILE A 8 9.22 29.76 -6.36
C ILE A 8 9.10 28.35 -5.79
N CYS A 9 10.10 27.91 -5.02
CA CYS A 9 10.03 26.67 -4.27
C CYS A 9 9.15 26.86 -3.03
N ASP A 10 8.16 25.98 -2.84
CA ASP A 10 7.19 26.08 -1.75
C ASP A 10 7.79 25.83 -0.35
N ARG A 11 8.94 25.14 -0.25
CA ARG A 11 9.63 24.87 1.03
C ARG A 11 10.60 25.98 1.45
N CYS A 12 11.43 26.47 0.54
CA CYS A 12 12.51 27.41 0.87
C CYS A 12 12.23 28.85 0.42
N GLY A 13 11.20 29.09 -0.39
CA GLY A 13 10.83 30.43 -0.86
C GLY A 13 11.77 31.03 -1.91
N PHE A 14 12.81 30.31 -2.34
CA PHE A 14 13.74 30.79 -3.35
C PHE A 14 13.19 30.63 -4.77
N GLN A 15 13.46 31.62 -5.61
CA GLN A 15 13.13 31.58 -7.03
C GLN A 15 14.12 30.69 -7.79
N ARG A 16 13.60 29.68 -8.49
CA ARG A 16 14.35 28.76 -9.37
C ARG A 16 13.68 28.71 -10.73
N LYS A 17 14.30 28.02 -11.69
CA LYS A 17 13.63 27.77 -12.98
C LYS A 17 12.56 26.71 -12.82
N HIS A 18 11.42 26.87 -13.47
CA HIS A 18 10.30 25.95 -13.39
C HIS A 18 10.70 24.51 -13.79
N HIS A 19 11.63 24.35 -14.73
CA HIS A 19 12.15 23.02 -15.12
C HIS A 19 13.07 22.38 -14.06
N GLN A 20 13.55 23.14 -13.07
CA GLN A 20 14.37 22.63 -11.96
C GLN A 20 13.52 22.23 -10.76
N LEU A 21 12.25 22.66 -10.71
CA LEU A 21 11.32 22.25 -9.67
C LEU A 21 10.72 20.88 -10.02
N ARG A 22 10.41 20.10 -8.98
CA ARG A 22 9.78 18.79 -9.08
C ARG A 22 8.60 18.75 -8.12
N LYS A 23 7.58 17.97 -8.48
CA LYS A 23 6.40 17.79 -7.64
C LYS A 23 6.68 16.71 -6.59
N GLU A 24 6.47 17.04 -5.32
CA GLU A 24 6.53 16.10 -4.20
C GLU A 24 5.27 15.23 -4.14
N TRP A 25 5.30 14.22 -3.28
CA TRP A 25 4.20 13.26 -3.08
C TRP A 25 2.96 13.87 -2.42
N ASP A 26 3.13 14.98 -1.71
CA ASP A 26 2.06 15.80 -1.11
C ASP A 26 1.45 16.81 -2.10
N GLY A 27 2.09 16.99 -3.25
CA GLY A 27 1.65 17.88 -4.32
C GLY A 27 2.34 19.24 -4.40
N LEU A 28 3.31 19.53 -3.51
CA LEU A 28 4.09 20.77 -3.53
C LEU A 28 5.14 20.79 -4.64
N MET A 29 5.51 21.99 -5.10
CA MET A 29 6.59 22.18 -6.09
C MET A 29 7.87 22.66 -5.39
N VAL A 30 8.87 21.78 -5.36
CA VAL A 30 10.11 22.03 -4.61
C VAL A 30 11.36 21.91 -5.47
N CYS A 31 12.44 22.56 -5.04
CA CYS A 31 13.75 22.38 -5.65
C CYS A 31 14.36 21.03 -5.25
N ALA A 32 15.33 20.55 -6.02
CA ALA A 32 16.01 19.28 -5.78
C ALA A 32 16.68 19.18 -4.38
N GLU A 33 17.09 20.31 -3.80
CA GLU A 33 17.70 20.38 -2.46
C GLU A 33 16.69 20.11 -1.34
N CYS A 34 15.43 20.51 -1.53
CA CYS A 34 14.37 20.35 -0.53
C CYS A 34 13.47 19.13 -0.80
N TYR A 35 13.76 18.36 -1.86
CA TYR A 35 12.93 17.26 -2.30
C TYR A 35 12.93 16.11 -1.31
N ASP A 36 11.73 15.77 -0.84
CA ASP A 36 11.45 14.68 0.08
C ASP A 36 10.80 13.50 -0.68
N PRO A 37 11.45 12.34 -0.74
CA PRO A 37 10.89 11.17 -1.41
C PRO A 37 9.62 10.69 -0.70
N ARG A 38 8.66 10.16 -1.46
CA ARG A 38 7.46 9.55 -0.89
C ARG A 38 7.85 8.46 0.12
N PRO A 39 7.38 8.54 1.37
CA PRO A 39 7.63 7.48 2.33
C PRO A 39 7.00 6.15 1.91
N VAL A 40 7.77 5.06 2.02
CA VAL A 40 7.34 3.71 1.61
C VAL A 40 6.14 3.17 2.39
N HIS A 41 5.89 3.69 3.59
CA HIS A 41 4.76 3.29 4.44
C HIS A 41 3.41 3.83 3.94
N LEU A 42 3.41 4.79 3.01
CA LEU A 42 2.19 5.30 2.36
C LEU A 42 1.78 4.46 1.15
N ASP A 43 2.63 3.55 0.69
CA ASP A 43 2.29 2.62 -0.37
C ASP A 43 1.56 1.41 0.21
N PRO A 44 0.49 0.93 -0.45
CA PRO A 44 -0.21 -0.26 0.00
C PRO A 44 0.74 -1.47 0.02
N PRO A 45 0.61 -2.38 0.99
CA PRO A 45 1.41 -3.60 1.01
C PRO A 45 1.16 -4.37 -0.28
N ARG A 46 2.23 -4.92 -0.86
CA ARG A 46 2.09 -5.86 -1.98
C ARG A 46 1.52 -7.16 -1.44
N ILE A 47 0.21 -7.34 -1.60
CA ILE A 47 -0.46 -8.60 -1.29
C ILE A 47 -0.12 -9.57 -2.42
N TYR A 48 0.63 -10.61 -2.09
CA TYR A 48 0.74 -11.77 -2.96
C TYR A 48 -0.47 -12.65 -2.68
N PRO A 49 -1.16 -13.18 -3.71
CA PRO A 49 -2.17 -14.19 -3.47
C PRO A 49 -1.52 -15.32 -2.67
N GLU A 50 -2.18 -15.78 -1.62
CA GLU A 50 -1.80 -17.01 -0.96
C GLU A 50 -1.57 -18.08 -2.03
N GLY A 51 -0.42 -18.76 -1.95
CA GLY A 51 -0.04 -19.74 -2.95
C GLY A 51 -1.15 -20.76 -3.16
N MET A 52 -1.25 -21.31 -4.38
CA MET A 52 -2.18 -22.39 -4.71
C MET A 52 -2.18 -23.46 -3.60
N PRO A 53 -3.33 -24.09 -3.33
CA PRO A 53 -3.40 -25.19 -2.38
C PRO A 53 -2.30 -26.21 -2.71
N VAL A 54 -1.63 -26.68 -1.66
CA VAL A 54 -0.57 -27.69 -1.75
C VAL A 54 -1.01 -28.81 -2.71
N ARG A 55 -0.15 -29.19 -3.66
CA ARG A 55 -0.43 -30.34 -4.54
C ARG A 55 -0.76 -31.55 -3.66
N ASP A 56 -1.90 -32.19 -3.94
CA ASP A 56 -2.42 -33.33 -3.20
C ASP A 56 -2.85 -33.00 -1.76
N ALA A 57 -3.34 -31.78 -1.51
CA ALA A 57 -4.03 -31.44 -0.27
C ALA A 57 -5.15 -32.46 0.01
N ARG A 58 -5.21 -32.95 1.25
CA ARG A 58 -6.22 -33.90 1.69
C ARG A 58 -7.62 -33.29 1.48
N PRO A 59 -8.59 -34.03 0.92
CA PRO A 59 -9.96 -33.53 0.80
C PRO A 59 -10.53 -33.22 2.19
N GLU A 60 -11.30 -32.14 2.28
CA GLU A 60 -12.05 -31.83 3.49
C GLU A 60 -13.03 -32.98 3.80
N PRO A 61 -13.13 -33.42 5.08
CA PRO A 61 -14.14 -34.39 5.46
C PRO A 61 -15.53 -33.80 5.27
N ALA A 62 -16.53 -34.66 5.01
CA ALA A 62 -17.92 -34.20 4.96
C ALA A 62 -18.30 -33.53 6.30
N PRO A 63 -19.05 -32.41 6.27
CA PRO A 63 -19.50 -31.77 7.50
C PRO A 63 -20.37 -32.74 8.29
N VAL A 64 -20.00 -32.98 9.55
CA VAL A 64 -20.83 -33.71 10.51
C VAL A 64 -21.60 -32.66 11.29
N PHE A 65 -22.90 -32.58 11.04
CA PHE A 65 -23.81 -31.75 11.83
C PHE A 65 -24.20 -32.54 13.08
N VAL A 66 -23.87 -32.02 14.26
CA VAL A 66 -24.38 -32.52 15.54
C VAL A 66 -25.81 -31.99 15.69
N GLY A 67 -26.79 -32.88 15.84
CA GLY A 67 -28.18 -32.49 16.11
C GLY A 67 -28.37 -31.99 17.54
N ASP A 68 -29.50 -31.33 17.79
CA ASP A 68 -29.81 -30.67 19.08
C ASP A 68 -29.84 -31.62 20.31
N ASN A 69 -29.74 -32.94 20.13
CA ASN A 69 -29.81 -33.96 21.19
C ASN A 69 -28.76 -35.09 21.07
N ASP A 70 -27.71 -34.94 20.24
CA ASP A 70 -26.71 -35.99 20.02
C ASP A 70 -25.54 -35.97 21.04
N LEU A 71 -25.57 -35.07 22.02
CA LEU A 71 -24.63 -35.02 23.14
C LEU A 71 -25.34 -35.53 24.39
N GLN A 72 -25.01 -36.73 24.83
CA GLN A 72 -25.49 -37.23 26.11
C GLN A 72 -24.58 -36.69 27.24
N PRO A 73 -25.09 -36.52 28.48
CA PRO A 73 -24.26 -36.08 29.62
C PRO A 73 -23.03 -36.95 29.87
N GLU A 74 -23.01 -38.19 29.39
CA GLU A 74 -21.88 -39.11 29.41
C GLU A 74 -20.77 -38.84 28.37
N ASP A 75 -20.99 -37.96 27.39
CA ASP A 75 -20.00 -37.59 26.35
C ASP A 75 -19.07 -36.41 26.74
N LEU A 76 -19.23 -35.87 27.97
CA LEU A 76 -18.44 -34.78 28.55
C LEU A 76 -17.42 -35.30 29.58
#